data_AF-A0A6N8YTG5-F1
#
_entry.id   AF-A0A6N8YTG5-F1
#
_cell.length_a   1.000
_cell.length_b   1.000
_cell.length_c   1.000
_cell.angle_alpha   90.00
_cell.angle_beta   90.00
_cell.angle_gamma   90.00
#
_symmetry.space_group_name_H-M   'P 1'
#
loop_
_entity.id
_entity.type
_entity.pdbx_description
1 polymer ?
#
loop_
_entity_poly.entity_id
_entity_poly.type
_entity_poly.pdbx_seq_one_letter_code
_entity_poly.pdbx_strand_id
1 'polypeptide(L)'
;MSDSPLTSPFIPNTDDDRAVMLAEVGASAVEDLFGDIPEQYRHPGLALPAPIPEMELRAEMTTLAQRNFHAGEHPSFLGAGVYHHFCPAVVAPLVTRGEFLTSYTPYQPEVSQGTLQGTFEFQTLTA
;
A
#
# COMPACT_ATOMS: atom_id res chain seq x y z
N MET A 1 -7.99 -8.19 -29.09
CA MET A 1 -7.56 -7.51 -27.86
C MET A 1 -7.79 -8.52 -26.75
N SER A 2 -6.70 -8.99 -26.13
CA SER A 2 -6.64 -10.23 -25.35
C SER A 2 -7.63 -10.21 -24.18
N ASP A 3 -8.54 -11.18 -24.16
CA ASP A 3 -9.59 -11.44 -23.15
C ASP A 3 -9.01 -12.02 -21.84
N SER A 4 -7.74 -11.69 -21.52
CA SER A 4 -7.08 -12.23 -20.33
C SER A 4 -7.53 -11.42 -19.12
N PRO A 5 -8.11 -12.06 -18.09
CA PRO A 5 -8.49 -11.34 -16.88
C PRO A 5 -7.24 -10.70 -16.27
N LEU A 6 -7.37 -9.46 -15.80
CA LEU A 6 -6.32 -8.75 -15.05
C LEU A 6 -5.93 -9.61 -13.83
N THR A 7 -4.81 -10.32 -13.93
CA THR A 7 -4.26 -11.07 -12.79
C THR A 7 -3.70 -10.07 -11.78
N SER A 8 -4.19 -10.14 -10.54
CA SER A 8 -3.72 -9.25 -9.47
C SER A 8 -2.28 -9.62 -9.07
N PRO A 9 -1.32 -8.68 -9.09
CA PRO A 9 0.03 -8.92 -8.61
C PRO A 9 0.11 -9.06 -7.08
N PHE A 10 -0.99 -8.82 -6.37
CA PHE A 10 -1.06 -8.82 -4.92
C PHE A 10 -1.57 -10.12 -4.31
N ILE A 11 -2.00 -11.08 -5.14
CA ILE A 11 -2.44 -12.41 -4.69
C ILE A 11 -1.37 -13.40 -5.13
N PRO A 12 -0.49 -13.85 -4.22
CA PRO A 12 0.64 -14.71 -4.59
C PRO A 12 0.24 -16.17 -4.79
N ASN A 13 -0.88 -16.60 -4.20
CA ASN A 13 -1.32 -17.99 -4.25
C ASN A 13 -1.86 -18.36 -5.62
N THR A 14 -1.30 -19.42 -6.18
CA THR A 14 -1.79 -20.11 -7.37
C THR A 14 -3.01 -20.97 -7.05
N ASP A 15 -3.66 -21.51 -8.08
CA ASP A 15 -4.78 -22.44 -7.88
C ASP A 15 -4.32 -23.77 -7.27
N ASP A 16 -3.09 -24.20 -7.56
CA ASP A 16 -2.47 -25.36 -6.91
C ASP A 16 -2.23 -25.11 -5.42
N ASP A 17 -1.71 -23.93 -5.05
CA ASP A 17 -1.54 -23.54 -3.64
C ASP A 17 -2.90 -23.54 -2.91
N ARG A 18 -3.94 -23.00 -3.56
CA ARG A 18 -5.31 -22.98 -3.02
C ARG A 18 -5.83 -24.39 -2.78
N ALA A 19 -5.64 -25.31 -3.73
CA ALA A 19 -6.10 -26.69 -3.60
C ALA A 19 -5.43 -27.42 -2.42
N VAL A 20 -4.11 -27.24 -2.24
CA VAL A 20 -3.38 -27.81 -1.11
C VAL A 20 -3.86 -27.23 0.22
N MET A 21 -4.03 -25.90 0.31
CA MET A 21 -4.51 -25.25 1.54
C MET A 21 -5.93 -25.70 1.90
N LEU A 22 -6.84 -25.82 0.92
CA LEU A 22 -8.22 -26.27 1.14
C LEU A 22 -8.27 -27.72 1.65
N ALA A 23 -7.47 -28.60 1.06
CA ALA A 23 -7.37 -29.99 1.49
C ALA A 23 -6.88 -30.12 2.94
N GLU A 24 -5.89 -29.31 3.35
CA GLU A 24 -5.33 -29.32 4.71
C GLU A 24 -6.35 -28.86 5.76
N VAL A 25 -7.14 -27.83 5.45
CA VAL A 25 -8.18 -27.34 6.38
C VAL A 25 -9.50 -28.11 6.28
N GLY A 26 -9.60 -29.11 5.38
CA GLY A 26 -10.78 -29.95 5.20
C GLY A 26 -11.97 -29.25 4.52
N ALA A 27 -11.71 -28.17 3.76
CA ALA A 27 -12.72 -27.43 3.01
C ALA A 27 -12.75 -27.89 1.54
N SER A 28 -13.94 -27.88 0.92
CA SER A 28 -14.10 -28.27 -0.48
C SER A 28 -14.01 -27.08 -1.44
N ALA A 29 -14.34 -25.89 -0.96
CA ALA A 29 -14.29 -24.64 -1.69
C ALA A 29 -13.93 -23.46 -0.76
N VAL A 30 -13.51 -22.34 -1.33
CA VAL A 30 -13.18 -21.12 -0.58
C VAL A 30 -14.43 -20.58 0.14
N GLU A 31 -15.60 -20.76 -0.47
CA GLU A 31 -16.91 -20.36 0.05
C GLU A 31 -17.23 -21.06 1.38
N ASP A 32 -16.75 -22.28 1.59
CA ASP A 32 -16.94 -23.04 2.84
C ASP A 32 -16.31 -22.32 4.05
N LEU A 33 -15.25 -21.53 3.82
CA LEU A 33 -14.52 -20.79 4.86
C LEU A 33 -15.31 -19.59 5.41
N PHE A 34 -16.39 -19.18 4.75
CA PHE A 34 -17.19 -18.00 5.12
C PHE A 34 -18.53 -18.37 5.76
N GLY A 35 -18.69 -19.63 6.22
CA GLY A 35 -19.89 -20.16 6.87
C GLY A 35 -20.45 -19.27 8.00
N ASP A 36 -19.58 -18.64 8.76
CA ASP A 36 -19.93 -17.82 9.93
C ASP A 36 -20.53 -16.45 9.57
N ILE A 37 -20.40 -16.02 8.30
CA ILE A 37 -21.01 -14.78 7.82
C ILE A 37 -22.45 -15.10 7.37
N PRO A 38 -23.50 -14.44 7.90
CA PRO A 38 -24.87 -14.67 7.42
C PRO A 38 -25.00 -14.41 5.92
N GLU A 39 -25.75 -15.27 5.21
CA GLU A 39 -25.84 -15.27 3.74
C GLU A 39 -26.21 -13.90 3.15
N GLN A 40 -27.15 -13.20 3.78
CA GLN A 40 -27.60 -11.86 3.37
C GLN A 40 -26.50 -10.76 3.37
N TYR A 41 -25.37 -11.01 4.05
CA TYR A 41 -24.23 -10.10 4.11
C TYR A 41 -23.04 -10.57 3.26
N ARG A 42 -23.14 -11.73 2.61
CA ARG A 42 -22.08 -12.22 1.71
C ARG A 42 -22.20 -11.54 0.35
N HIS A 43 -21.05 -11.28 -0.28
CA HIS A 43 -20.93 -10.72 -1.64
C HIS A 43 -21.83 -9.49 -1.92
N PRO A 44 -21.76 -8.43 -1.10
CA PRO A 44 -22.48 -7.20 -1.42
C PRO A 44 -22.00 -6.68 -2.78
N GLY A 45 -22.93 -6.25 -3.63
CA GLY A 45 -22.58 -5.59 -4.88
C GLY A 45 -21.78 -4.32 -4.59
N LEU A 46 -20.56 -4.25 -5.14
CA LEU A 46 -19.70 -3.07 -4.99
C LEU A 46 -19.90 -2.17 -6.21
N ALA A 47 -20.29 -0.91 -5.98
CA ALA A 47 -20.43 0.09 -7.03
C ALA A 47 -19.05 0.68 -7.41
N LEU A 48 -18.19 -0.17 -7.98
CA LEU A 48 -16.84 0.18 -8.39
C LEU A 48 -16.70 0.12 -9.92
N PRO A 49 -15.83 0.96 -10.53
CA PRO A 49 -15.50 0.84 -11.94
C PRO A 49 -14.78 -0.48 -12.23
N ALA A 50 -14.75 -0.85 -13.52
CA ALA A 50 -13.99 -2.01 -13.97
C ALA A 50 -12.48 -1.83 -13.65
N PRO A 51 -11.76 -2.91 -13.35
CA PRO A 51 -10.33 -2.82 -13.10
C PRO A 51 -9.59 -2.39 -14.37
N ILE A 52 -8.54 -1.60 -14.18
CA ILE A 52 -7.64 -1.13 -15.26
C ILE A 52 -6.20 -1.56 -14.97
N PRO A 53 -5.34 -1.72 -15.99
CA PRO A 53 -3.92 -2.03 -15.80
C PRO A 53 -3.19 -0.95 -15.00
N GLU A 54 -2.12 -1.33 -14.29
CA GLU A 54 -1.33 -0.41 -13.45
C GLU A 54 -0.82 0.81 -14.22
N MET A 55 -0.39 0.62 -15.48
CA MET A 55 0.10 1.70 -16.33
C MET A 55 -1.00 2.73 -16.65
N GLU A 56 -2.23 2.27 -16.89
CA GLU A 56 -3.37 3.14 -17.14
C GLU A 56 -3.79 3.86 -15.86
N LEU A 57 -3.85 3.15 -14.73
CA LEU A 57 -4.12 3.73 -13.41
C LEU A 57 -3.12 4.85 -13.08
N ARG A 58 -1.83 4.61 -13.30
CA ARG A 58 -0.79 5.61 -13.06
C ARG A 58 -0.97 6.85 -13.93
N ALA A 59 -1.31 6.67 -15.21
CA ALA A 59 -1.55 7.78 -16.13
C ALA A 59 -2.79 8.59 -15.74
N GLU A 60 -3.87 7.93 -15.34
CA GLU A 60 -5.10 8.57 -14.86
C GLU A 60 -4.84 9.39 -13.58
N MET A 61 -4.18 8.78 -12.59
CA MET A 61 -3.83 9.46 -11.33
C MET A 61 -2.92 10.67 -11.57
N THR A 62 -1.98 10.57 -12.51
CA THR A 62 -1.12 11.69 -12.92
C THR A 62 -1.94 12.82 -13.53
N THR A 63 -2.87 12.50 -14.42
CA THR A 63 -3.77 13.48 -15.06
C THR A 63 -4.64 14.21 -14.04
N LEU A 64 -5.17 13.47 -13.05
CA LEU A 64 -5.94 14.06 -11.97
C LEU A 64 -5.08 14.98 -11.09
N ALA A 65 -3.86 14.56 -10.75
CA ALA A 65 -2.95 15.35 -9.93
C ALA A 65 -2.57 16.68 -10.59
N GLN A 66 -2.41 16.72 -11.91
CA GLN A 66 -2.10 17.92 -12.70
C GLN A 66 -3.20 19.00 -12.67
N ARG A 67 -4.40 18.66 -12.20
CA ARG A 67 -5.48 19.65 -12.03
C ARG A 67 -5.29 20.50 -10.76
N ASN A 68 -4.36 20.12 -9.88
CA ASN A 68 -4.07 20.84 -8.65
C ASN A 68 -3.05 21.96 -8.88
N PHE A 69 -3.25 23.09 -8.20
CA PHE A 69 -2.23 24.14 -8.07
C PHE A 69 -1.27 23.76 -6.94
N HIS A 70 -0.17 23.05 -7.25
CA HIS A 70 0.73 22.50 -6.24
C HIS A 70 2.01 23.32 -6.04
N ALA A 71 2.57 23.26 -4.83
CA ALA A 71 3.73 24.06 -4.41
C ALA A 71 5.06 23.71 -5.12
N GLY A 72 5.07 22.66 -5.95
CA GLY A 72 6.22 22.29 -6.77
C GLY A 72 6.33 23.10 -8.07
N GLU A 73 5.22 23.62 -8.58
CA GLU A 73 5.17 24.47 -9.79
C GLU A 73 4.94 25.95 -9.46
N HIS A 74 4.42 26.24 -8.26
CA HIS A 74 4.06 27.58 -7.86
C HIS A 74 4.61 27.94 -6.47
N PRO A 75 5.11 29.17 -6.27
CA PRO A 75 5.52 29.61 -4.94
C PRO A 75 4.31 29.71 -4.01
N SER A 76 4.47 29.24 -2.78
CA SER A 76 3.46 29.35 -1.71
C SER A 76 4.07 30.03 -0.48
N PHE A 77 3.48 31.18 -0.10
CA PHE A 77 3.87 31.97 1.07
C PHE A 77 2.77 32.04 2.14
N LEU A 78 1.79 31.12 2.08
CA LEU A 78 0.65 31.11 2.99
C LEU A 78 1.04 30.80 4.45
N GLY A 79 2.12 30.03 4.66
CA GLY A 79 2.63 29.72 6.00
C GLY A 79 1.66 28.86 6.83
N ALA A 80 1.33 29.33 8.03
CA ALA A 80 0.42 28.66 8.98
C ALA A 80 0.90 27.25 9.44
N GLY A 81 2.21 27.10 9.65
CA GLY A 81 2.80 25.84 10.14
C GLY A 81 3.25 24.87 9.05
N VAL A 82 3.00 25.18 7.77
CA VAL A 82 3.51 24.40 6.63
C VAL A 82 4.32 25.31 5.73
N TYR A 83 5.57 24.92 5.49
CA TYR A 83 6.52 25.72 4.72
C TYR A 83 7.19 24.85 3.66
N HIS A 84 7.30 25.39 2.45
CA HIS A 84 8.06 24.74 1.38
C HIS A 84 9.54 24.70 1.80
N HIS A 85 10.13 23.51 1.80
CA HIS A 85 11.52 23.29 2.21
C HIS A 85 12.22 22.36 1.23
N PHE A 86 13.55 22.52 1.15
CA PHE A 86 14.37 21.64 0.34
C PHE A 86 14.45 20.26 0.99
N CYS A 87 14.05 19.22 0.24
CA CYS A 87 14.25 17.83 0.61
C CYS A 87 15.44 17.27 -0.18
N PRO A 88 16.55 16.86 0.47
CA PRO A 88 17.70 16.28 -0.21
C PRO A 88 17.32 15.05 -1.03
N ALA A 89 17.88 14.92 -2.24
CA ALA A 89 17.54 13.84 -3.18
C ALA A 89 17.76 12.43 -2.62
N VAL A 90 18.63 12.27 -1.62
CA VAL A 90 18.89 10.99 -0.94
C VAL A 90 17.72 10.52 -0.07
N VAL A 91 16.83 11.42 0.36
CA VAL A 91 15.73 11.08 1.28
C VAL A 91 14.70 10.18 0.60
N ALA A 92 14.30 10.48 -0.65
CA ALA A 92 13.32 9.70 -1.38
C ALA A 92 13.68 8.19 -1.52
N PRO A 93 14.89 7.81 -1.97
CA PRO A 93 15.28 6.40 -2.00
C PRO A 93 15.50 5.79 -0.60
N LEU A 94 15.77 6.60 0.44
CA LEU A 94 15.94 6.09 1.80
C LEU A 94 14.59 5.69 2.42
N VAL A 95 13.59 6.57 2.33
CA VAL A 95 12.26 6.33 2.93
C VAL A 95 11.47 5.22 2.23
N THR A 96 11.88 4.81 1.02
CA THR A 96 11.26 3.70 0.27
C THR A 96 11.86 2.33 0.60
N ARG A 97 12.91 2.28 1.43
CA ARG A 97 13.49 1.01 1.89
C ARG A 97 12.54 0.30 2.85
N GLY A 98 12.51 -1.03 2.82
CA GLY A 98 11.54 -1.84 3.56
C GLY A 98 11.58 -1.62 5.08
N GLU A 99 12.75 -1.36 5.66
CA GLU A 99 12.91 -1.04 7.08
C GLU A 99 12.22 0.27 7.52
N PHE A 100 11.92 1.18 6.58
CA PHE A 100 11.19 2.42 6.84
C PHE A 100 9.76 2.38 6.30
N LEU A 101 9.52 1.72 5.17
CA LEU A 101 8.24 1.76 4.48
C LEU A 101 7.29 0.62 4.87
N THR A 102 7.80 -0.60 5.06
CA THR A 102 6.97 -1.80 5.24
C THR A 102 7.08 -2.42 6.63
N SER A 103 8.11 -2.06 7.40
CA SER A 103 8.23 -2.47 8.80
C SER A 103 7.09 -1.86 9.64
N TYR A 104 6.76 -2.52 10.74
CA TYR A 104 5.78 -2.02 11.70
C TYR A 104 6.47 -1.56 13.00
N THR A 105 5.69 -1.31 14.05
CA THR A 105 6.22 -0.96 15.37
C THR A 105 7.34 -1.93 15.78
N PRO A 106 8.50 -1.42 16.26
CA PRO A 106 9.70 -2.24 16.52
C PRO A 106 9.57 -3.06 17.81
N TYR A 107 8.57 -3.96 17.88
CA TYR A 107 8.35 -4.87 19.01
C TYR A 107 9.48 -5.89 19.19
N GLN A 108 10.22 -6.17 18.11
CA GLN A 108 11.40 -7.05 18.09
C GLN A 108 12.66 -6.18 17.91
N PRO A 109 13.25 -5.65 19.00
CA PRO A 109 14.30 -4.65 18.92
C PRO A 109 15.58 -5.17 18.25
N GLU A 110 15.92 -6.45 18.41
CA GLU A 110 17.14 -7.08 17.87
C GLU A 110 17.16 -7.05 16.34
N VAL A 111 16.00 -7.06 15.69
CA VAL A 111 15.85 -7.00 14.22
C VAL A 111 15.33 -5.64 13.72
N SER A 112 15.26 -4.64 14.61
CA SER A 112 14.71 -3.31 14.30
C SER A 112 15.68 -2.15 14.62
N GLN A 113 16.97 -2.43 14.82
CA GLN A 113 17.94 -1.43 15.29
C GLN A 113 18.08 -0.23 14.34
N GLY A 114 17.91 -0.39 13.02
CA GLY A 114 17.97 0.74 12.07
C GLY A 114 16.86 1.78 12.32
N THR A 115 15.61 1.33 12.43
CA THR A 115 14.45 2.20 12.71
C THR A 115 14.52 2.80 14.11
N LEU A 116 14.95 2.02 15.10
CA LEU A 116 15.16 2.50 16.47
C LEU A 116 16.23 3.58 16.54
N GLN A 117 17.35 3.41 15.83
CA GLN A 117 18.40 4.41 15.73
C GLN A 117 17.88 5.71 15.10
N GLY A 118 17.17 5.64 13.98
CA GLY A 118 16.57 6.83 13.35
C GLY A 118 15.58 7.56 14.27
N THR A 119 14.82 6.80 15.07
CA THR A 119 13.92 7.38 16.08
C THR A 119 14.67 8.05 17.21
N PHE A 120 15.74 7.42 17.71
CA PHE A 120 16.61 7.98 18.73
C PHE A 120 17.29 9.28 18.26
N GLU A 121 17.76 9.32 17.01
CA GLU A 121 18.34 10.52 16.40
C GLU A 121 17.31 11.65 16.30
N PHE A 122 16.07 11.34 15.90
CA PHE A 122 14.97 12.32 15.91
C PHE A 122 14.65 12.84 17.32
N GLN A 123 14.60 11.95 18.32
CA GLN A 123 14.42 12.34 19.72
C GLN A 123 15.56 13.26 20.19
N THR A 124 16.80 12.95 19.80
CA THR A 124 17.98 13.76 20.16
C THR A 124 17.95 15.12 19.48
N LEU A 125 17.45 15.22 18.24
CA LEU A 125 17.29 16.50 17.54
C LEU A 125 16.23 17.41 18.18
N THR A 126 15.23 16.83 18.83
CA THR A 126 14.08 17.56 19.39
C THR A 126 14.19 17.86 20.88
N ALA A 127 15.04 17.12 21.60
CA ALA A 127 15.35 17.33 23.02
C ALA A 127 16.11 18.64 23.25
#